data_AF-A0A975LFI3-F1
#
_entry.id   AF-A0A975LFI3-F1
#
_cell.length_a   1.000
_cell.length_b   1.000
_cell.length_c   1.000
_cell.angle_alpha   90.00
_cell.angle_beta   90.00
_cell.angle_gamma   90.00
#
_symmetry.space_group_name_H-M   'P 1'
#
loop_
_entity.id
_entity.type
_entity.pdbx_description
1 polymer ?
#
loop_
_entity_poly.entity_id
_entity_poly.type
_entity_poly.pdbx_seq_one_letter_code
_entity_poly.pdbx_strand_id
1 'polypeptide(L)'
;MILKTQFELLLYSFFIGIYLGVTYDLLYYFIFIYLKKVVKYFCDILFFVCQGFIIFQVIYKINNGIIPLYCFIFFGLGFLIYYTYSQSYYENNIYPLRKLFYRIINKVLKVLTYLFIKPFVDTYEFLFCIYEWLSKKIIGCVKRVKRKIVRQIKTKKANKIKNKT
;
A
#
# COMPACT_ATOMS: atom_id res chain seq x y z
N MET A 1 19.26 -49.55 8.56
CA MET A 1 19.63 -48.25 7.96
C MET A 1 20.95 -48.41 7.24
N ILE A 2 21.06 -47.90 6.02
CA ILE A 2 22.30 -47.94 5.24
C ILE A 2 23.09 -46.66 5.55
N LEU A 3 24.42 -46.71 5.64
CA LEU A 3 25.25 -45.54 5.98
C LEU A 3 24.99 -44.36 5.04
N LYS A 4 24.75 -44.65 3.76
CA LYS A 4 24.36 -43.69 2.72
C LYS A 4 23.10 -42.90 3.08
N THR A 5 22.04 -43.57 3.58
CA THR A 5 20.78 -42.89 3.92
C THR A 5 20.93 -42.00 5.14
N GLN A 6 21.80 -42.35 6.09
CA GLN A 6 22.11 -41.49 7.24
C GLN A 6 22.87 -40.23 6.83
N PHE A 7 23.84 -40.36 5.92
CA PHE A 7 24.58 -39.21 5.42
C PHE A 7 23.71 -38.27 4.59
N GLU A 8 22.85 -38.83 3.73
CA GLU A 8 21.84 -38.04 2.99
C GLU A 8 20.93 -37.31 3.97
N LEU A 9 20.36 -38.01 4.96
CA LEU A 9 19.46 -37.39 5.94
C LEU A 9 20.14 -36.25 6.71
N LEU A 10 21.43 -36.39 7.04
CA LEU A 10 22.21 -35.35 7.71
C LEU A 10 22.35 -34.10 6.84
N LEU A 11 22.73 -34.26 5.58
CA LEU A 11 22.83 -33.15 4.62
C LEU A 11 21.47 -32.48 4.38
N TYR A 12 20.42 -33.28 4.15
CA TYR A 12 19.07 -32.75 4.00
C TYR A 12 18.62 -32.00 5.25
N SER A 13 18.96 -32.48 6.44
CA SER A 13 18.61 -31.78 7.68
C SER A 13 19.28 -30.42 7.79
N PHE A 14 20.54 -30.32 7.39
CA PHE A 14 21.22 -29.04 7.29
C PHE A 14 20.53 -28.07 6.32
N PHE A 15 20.22 -28.52 5.11
CA PHE A 15 19.54 -27.70 4.10
C PHE A 15 18.12 -27.32 4.50
N ILE A 16 17.39 -28.20 5.18
CA ILE A 16 16.07 -27.91 5.74
C ILE A 16 16.17 -26.77 6.75
N GLY A 17 17.19 -26.76 7.61
CA GLY A 17 17.43 -25.66 8.56
C GLY A 17 17.61 -24.31 7.87
N ILE A 18 18.41 -24.28 6.80
CA ILE A 18 18.59 -23.06 5.97
C ILE A 18 17.26 -22.66 5.32
N TYR A 19 16.55 -23.61 4.70
CA TYR A 19 15.26 -23.38 4.07
C TYR A 19 14.22 -22.80 5.05
N LEU A 20 14.19 -23.30 6.28
CA LEU A 20 13.32 -22.82 7.35
C LEU A 20 13.64 -21.35 7.67
N GLY A 21 14.91 -20.99 7.74
CA GLY A 21 15.37 -19.63 7.94
C GLY A 21 14.95 -18.69 6.81
N VAL A 22 15.23 -19.07 5.55
CA VAL A 22 14.88 -18.28 4.36
C VAL A 22 13.37 -18.02 4.28
N THR A 23 12.57 -19.07 4.45
CA THR A 23 11.12 -18.95 4.34
C THR A 23 10.51 -18.17 5.50
N TYR A 24 11.08 -18.30 6.70
CA TYR A 24 10.67 -17.52 7.86
C TYR A 24 10.93 -16.03 7.66
N ASP A 25 12.13 -15.66 7.22
CA ASP A 25 12.47 -14.26 6.95
C ASP A 25 11.57 -13.67 5.86
N LEU A 26 11.35 -14.41 4.78
CA LEU A 26 10.48 -13.97 3.69
C LEU A 26 9.06 -13.70 4.23
N LEU A 27 8.49 -14.62 5.00
CA LEU A 27 7.19 -14.43 5.63
C LEU A 27 7.20 -13.23 6.60
N TYR A 28 8.27 -13.07 7.38
CA TYR A 28 8.40 -11.98 8.35
C TYR A 28 8.40 -10.61 7.68
N TYR A 29 9.23 -10.42 6.64
CA TYR A 29 9.40 -9.14 5.97
C TYR A 29 8.21 -8.78 5.09
N PHE A 30 7.59 -9.74 4.41
CA PHE A 30 6.46 -9.46 3.51
C PHE A 30 5.12 -9.37 4.25
N ILE A 31 4.91 -10.19 5.29
CA ILE A 31 3.61 -10.31 5.95
C ILE A 31 3.69 -9.74 7.37
N PHE A 32 4.55 -10.28 8.24
CA PHE A 32 4.48 -9.96 9.68
C PHE A 32 4.73 -8.51 10.03
N ILE A 33 5.50 -7.77 9.23
CA ILE A 33 5.77 -6.35 9.48
C ILE A 33 4.50 -5.47 9.40
N TYR A 34 3.47 -5.93 8.67
CA TYR A 34 2.22 -5.19 8.47
C TYR A 34 1.06 -5.68 9.36
N LEU A 35 1.25 -6.79 10.08
CA LEU A 35 0.18 -7.42 10.88
C LEU A 35 0.18 -6.95 12.34
N LYS A 36 -1.01 -6.96 12.95
CA LYS A 36 -1.18 -6.76 14.40
C LYS A 36 -0.59 -7.93 15.18
N LYS A 37 -0.06 -7.67 16.39
CA LYS A 37 0.63 -8.67 17.24
C LYS A 37 -0.12 -10.00 17.40
N VAL A 38 -1.44 -9.96 17.62
CA VAL A 38 -2.27 -11.16 17.79
C VAL A 38 -2.30 -12.00 16.51
N VAL A 39 -2.56 -11.38 15.37
CA VAL A 39 -2.64 -12.08 14.07
C VAL A 39 -1.26 -12.63 13.69
N LYS A 40 -0.18 -11.89 14.01
CA LYS A 40 1.20 -12.37 13.84
C LYS A 40 1.44 -13.68 14.58
N TYR A 41 1.05 -13.78 15.86
CA TYR A 41 1.20 -15.04 16.62
C TYR A 41 0.44 -16.21 15.99
N PHE A 42 -0.79 -15.98 15.53
CA PHE A 42 -1.56 -17.03 14.83
C PHE A 42 -0.88 -17.47 13.53
N CYS A 43 -0.40 -16.52 12.72
CA CYS A 43 0.31 -16.85 11.49
C CYS A 43 1.67 -17.53 11.76
N ASP A 44 2.35 -17.19 12.84
CA ASP A 44 3.61 -17.81 13.27
C ASP A 44 3.39 -19.30 13.60
N ILE A 45 2.36 -19.59 14.40
CA ILE A 45 1.97 -20.98 14.72
C ILE A 45 1.59 -21.74 13.44
N LEU A 46 0.74 -21.16 12.59
CA LEU A 46 0.33 -21.78 11.32
C LEU A 46 1.54 -22.06 10.42
N PHE A 47 2.48 -21.11 10.34
CA PHE A 47 3.71 -21.28 9.58
C PHE A 47 4.51 -22.48 10.08
N PHE A 48 4.79 -22.57 11.39
CA PHE A 48 5.55 -23.69 11.94
C PHE A 48 4.83 -25.03 11.77
N VAL A 49 3.49 -25.05 11.86
CA VAL A 49 2.69 -26.26 11.59
C VAL A 49 2.87 -26.68 10.12
N CYS A 50 2.69 -25.76 9.16
CA CYS A 50 2.88 -26.05 7.74
C CYS A 50 4.31 -26.51 7.42
N GLN A 51 5.33 -25.84 7.97
CA GLN A 51 6.72 -26.25 7.77
C GLN A 51 7.00 -27.61 8.41
N GLY A 52 6.44 -27.89 9.59
CA GLY A 52 6.52 -29.20 10.22
C GLY A 52 6.04 -30.33 9.30
N PHE A 53 4.91 -30.14 8.61
CA PHE A 53 4.41 -31.11 7.62
C PHE A 53 5.34 -31.28 6.42
N ILE A 54 5.86 -30.17 5.87
CA ILE A 54 6.78 -30.20 4.72
C ILE A 54 8.06 -30.96 5.09
N ILE A 55 8.65 -30.63 6.25
CA ILE A 55 9.86 -31.25 6.77
C ILE A 55 9.64 -32.74 7.03
N PHE A 56 8.52 -33.08 7.67
CA PHE A 56 8.14 -34.46 7.90
C PHE A 56 8.04 -35.24 6.59
N GLN A 57 7.41 -34.67 5.56
CA GLN A 57 7.29 -35.31 4.25
C GLN A 57 8.65 -35.55 3.58
N VAL A 58 9.59 -34.60 3.70
CA VAL A 58 10.95 -34.77 3.16
C VAL A 58 11.69 -35.88 3.89
N ILE A 59 11.66 -35.89 5.22
CA ILE A 59 12.30 -36.94 6.03
C ILE A 59 11.65 -38.30 5.79
N TYR A 60 10.32 -38.33 5.61
CA TYR A 60 9.59 -39.54 5.30
C TYR A 60 10.09 -40.21 4.02
N LYS A 61 10.35 -39.43 2.97
CA LYS A 61 10.87 -39.94 1.69
C LYS A 61 12.30 -40.49 1.78
N ILE A 62 13.13 -39.95 2.68
CA ILE A 62 14.54 -40.31 2.79
C ILE A 62 14.73 -41.50 3.75
N ASN A 63 13.97 -41.53 4.83
CA ASN A 63 14.24 -42.41 5.97
C ASN A 63 12.96 -43.00 6.59
N ASN A 64 11.91 -43.18 5.80
CA ASN A 64 10.62 -43.78 6.21
C ASN A 64 10.01 -43.16 7.48
N GLY A 65 10.30 -41.88 7.73
CA GLY A 65 9.71 -41.11 8.84
C GLY A 65 10.43 -41.30 10.18
N ILE A 66 11.54 -42.03 10.22
CA ILE A 66 12.40 -42.08 11.40
C ILE A 66 13.15 -40.74 11.45
N ILE A 67 12.95 -39.98 12.52
CA ILE A 67 13.62 -38.69 12.76
C ILE A 67 14.63 -38.87 13.91
N PRO A 68 15.92 -39.05 13.60
CA PRO A 68 16.97 -39.09 14.59
C PRO A 68 17.17 -37.74 15.29
N LEU A 69 17.61 -37.78 16.55
CA LEU A 69 17.80 -36.57 17.37
C LEU A 69 18.82 -35.60 16.75
N TYR A 70 19.87 -36.11 16.08
CA TYR A 70 20.86 -35.27 15.40
C TYR A 70 20.25 -34.40 14.30
N CYS A 71 19.12 -34.78 13.68
CA CYS A 71 18.47 -33.97 12.66
C CYS A 71 18.03 -32.62 13.23
N PHE A 72 17.53 -32.59 14.47
CA PHE A 72 17.16 -31.35 15.15
C PHE A 72 18.35 -30.42 15.37
N ILE A 73 19.52 -30.98 15.70
CA ILE A 73 20.75 -30.22 15.86
C ILE A 73 21.17 -29.60 14.51
N PHE A 74 21.10 -30.38 13.43
CA PHE A 74 21.43 -29.88 12.09
C PHE A 74 20.40 -28.88 11.54
N PHE A 75 19.11 -29.01 11.86
CA PHE A 75 18.12 -27.96 11.58
C PHE A 75 18.50 -26.66 12.27
N GLY A 76 18.84 -26.73 13.56
CA GLY A 76 19.26 -25.56 14.34
C GLY A 76 20.55 -24.94 13.79
N LEU A 77 21.55 -25.76 13.46
CA LEU A 77 22.81 -25.28 12.88
C LEU A 77 22.60 -24.62 11.50
N GLY A 78 21.83 -25.25 10.62
CA GLY A 78 21.50 -24.68 9.30
C GLY A 78 20.77 -23.35 9.43
N PHE A 79 19.80 -23.27 10.36
CA PHE A 79 19.08 -22.04 10.66
C PHE A 79 19.99 -20.95 11.23
N LEU A 80 20.91 -21.30 12.15
CA LEU A 80 21.81 -20.34 12.79
C LEU A 80 22.86 -19.80 11.81
N ILE A 81 23.39 -20.65 10.93
CA ILE A 81 24.26 -20.22 9.83
C ILE A 81 23.49 -19.29 8.90
N TYR A 82 22.27 -19.65 8.51
CA TYR A 82 21.45 -18.76 7.72
C TYR A 82 21.23 -17.41 8.44
N TYR A 83 20.84 -17.41 9.71
CA TYR A 83 20.55 -16.20 10.48
C TYR A 83 21.75 -15.25 10.55
N THR A 84 22.94 -15.78 10.83
CA THR A 84 24.18 -14.98 10.93
C THR A 84 24.56 -14.33 9.60
N TYR A 85 24.40 -15.02 8.48
CA TYR A 85 24.65 -14.44 7.14
C TYR A 85 23.52 -13.53 6.67
N SER A 86 22.28 -13.91 6.96
CA SER A 86 21.07 -13.18 6.58
C SER A 86 21.06 -11.78 7.18
N GLN A 87 21.38 -11.62 8.46
CA GLN A 87 21.31 -10.32 9.12
C GLN A 87 22.17 -9.25 8.41
N SER A 88 23.37 -9.61 7.94
CA SER A 88 24.23 -8.71 7.16
C SER A 88 23.72 -8.49 5.72
N TYR A 89 23.14 -9.52 5.09
CA TYR A 89 22.59 -9.43 3.74
C TYR A 89 21.32 -8.55 3.67
N TYR A 90 20.42 -8.69 4.64
CA TYR A 90 19.14 -7.99 4.66
C TYR A 90 19.28 -6.50 4.93
N GLU A 91 20.17 -6.09 5.84
CA GLU A 91 20.45 -4.67 6.08
C GLU A 91 21.00 -3.97 4.82
N ASN A 92 21.88 -4.65 4.08
CA ASN A 92 22.53 -4.08 2.91
C ASN A 92 21.67 -4.10 1.63
N ASN A 93 20.90 -5.18 1.38
CA ASN A 93 20.19 -5.36 0.11
C ASN A 93 18.68 -5.11 0.18
N ILE A 94 18.02 -5.37 1.31
CA ILE A 94 16.55 -5.29 1.38
C ILE A 94 16.08 -3.89 1.81
N TYR A 95 16.86 -3.15 2.58
CA TYR A 95 16.56 -1.73 2.87
C TYR A 95 16.43 -0.86 1.61
N PRO A 96 17.36 -0.90 0.62
CA PRO A 96 17.21 -0.13 -0.61
C PRO A 96 16.03 -0.61 -1.48
N LEU A 97 15.76 -1.93 -1.54
CA LEU A 97 14.60 -2.48 -2.25
C LEU A 97 13.26 -1.99 -1.65
N ARG A 98 13.14 -1.98 -0.32
CA ARG A 98 11.95 -1.44 0.37
C ARG A 98 11.74 0.04 0.03
N LYS A 99 12.81 0.83 0.02
CA LYS A 99 12.77 2.26 -0.35
C LYS A 99 12.36 2.44 -1.82
N LEU A 100 12.78 1.54 -2.70
CA LEU A 100 12.40 1.54 -4.11
C LEU A 100 10.91 1.25 -4.29
N PHE A 101 10.39 0.20 -3.65
CA PHE A 101 8.96 -0.14 -3.67
C PHE A 101 8.08 1.01 -3.15
N TYR A 102 8.47 1.62 -2.02
CA TYR A 102 7.71 2.75 -1.45
C TYR A 102 7.70 3.97 -2.39
N ARG A 103 8.81 4.24 -3.09
CA ARG A 103 8.88 5.29 -4.12
C ARG A 103 7.99 4.98 -5.32
N ILE A 104 7.96 3.73 -5.78
CA ILE A 104 7.13 3.31 -6.91
C ILE A 104 5.65 3.45 -6.55
N ILE A 105 5.23 2.91 -5.40
CA ILE A 105 3.84 2.99 -4.94
C ILE A 105 3.41 4.46 -4.77
N ASN A 106 4.24 5.30 -4.14
CA ASN A 106 3.91 6.71 -3.98
C ASN A 106 3.87 7.48 -5.31
N LYS A 107 4.71 7.12 -6.29
CA LYS A 107 4.61 7.69 -7.64
C LYS A 107 3.32 7.25 -8.31
N VAL A 108 2.96 5.98 -8.25
CA VAL A 108 1.71 5.46 -8.82
C VAL A 108 0.50 6.13 -8.17
N LEU A 109 0.46 6.23 -6.85
CA LEU A 109 -0.61 6.93 -6.14
C LEU A 109 -0.70 8.41 -6.52
N LYS A 110 0.43 9.11 -6.65
CA LYS A 110 0.44 10.51 -7.13
C LYS A 110 -0.05 10.64 -8.56
N VAL A 111 0.30 9.71 -9.43
CA VAL A 111 -0.20 9.69 -10.82
C VAL A 111 -1.70 9.41 -10.82
N LEU A 112 -2.18 8.47 -9.99
CA LEU A 112 -3.59 8.16 -9.87
C LEU A 112 -4.40 9.34 -9.33
N THR A 113 -3.91 10.00 -8.27
CA THR A 113 -4.58 11.20 -7.72
C THR A 113 -4.54 12.35 -8.72
N TYR A 114 -3.45 12.53 -9.46
CA TYR A 114 -3.39 13.53 -10.52
C TYR A 114 -4.35 13.21 -11.67
N LEU A 115 -4.45 11.95 -12.07
CA LEU A 115 -5.25 11.53 -13.23
C LEU A 115 -6.74 11.49 -12.91
N PHE A 116 -7.13 11.17 -11.68
CA PHE A 116 -8.53 11.13 -11.25
C PHE A 116 -8.98 12.39 -10.53
N ILE A 117 -8.25 12.91 -9.54
CA ILE A 117 -8.74 14.02 -8.69
C ILE A 117 -8.62 15.36 -9.42
N LYS A 118 -7.51 15.59 -10.14
CA LYS A 118 -7.26 16.86 -10.81
C LYS A 118 -8.33 17.24 -11.85
N PRO A 119 -8.81 16.35 -12.75
CA PRO A 119 -9.85 16.74 -13.69
C PRO A 119 -11.18 17.11 -13.01
N PHE A 120 -11.50 16.54 -11.84
CA PHE A 120 -12.70 16.91 -11.09
C PHE A 120 -12.57 18.27 -10.38
N VAL A 121 -11.38 18.60 -9.85
CA VAL A 121 -11.13 19.90 -9.23
C VAL A 121 -11.14 21.01 -10.29
N ASP A 122 -10.48 20.79 -11.43
CA ASP A 122 -10.42 21.77 -12.52
C ASP A 122 -11.82 22.01 -13.13
N THR A 123 -12.67 20.97 -13.24
CA THR A 123 -14.05 21.12 -13.69
C THR A 123 -14.93 21.88 -12.69
N TYR A 124 -14.75 21.66 -11.39
CA TYR A 124 -15.47 22.39 -10.35
C TYR A 124 -15.09 23.88 -10.33
N GLU A 125 -13.78 24.19 -10.41
CA GLU A 125 -13.31 25.58 -10.50
C GLU A 125 -13.85 26.28 -11.75
N PHE A 126 -13.86 25.59 -12.90
CA PHE A 126 -14.41 26.12 -14.14
C PHE A 126 -15.91 26.46 -14.02
N LEU A 127 -16.71 25.57 -13.41
CA LEU A 127 -18.13 25.81 -13.16
C LEU A 127 -18.36 26.99 -12.20
N PHE A 128 -17.55 27.09 -11.15
CA PHE A 128 -17.62 28.22 -10.21
C PHE A 128 -17.29 29.54 -10.89
N CYS A 129 -16.26 29.59 -11.75
CA CYS A 129 -15.94 30.76 -12.55
C CYS A 129 -17.09 31.18 -13.47
N ILE A 130 -17.76 30.22 -14.13
CA ILE A 130 -18.93 30.49 -14.98
C ILE A 130 -20.06 31.10 -14.14
N TYR A 131 -20.34 30.55 -12.96
CA TYR A 131 -21.36 31.05 -12.06
C TYR A 131 -21.10 32.50 -11.60
N GLU A 132 -19.86 32.79 -11.19
CA GLU A 132 -19.47 34.16 -10.83
C GLU A 132 -19.61 35.14 -12.00
N TRP A 133 -19.24 34.72 -13.21
CA TRP A 133 -19.36 35.57 -14.39
C TRP A 133 -20.83 35.87 -14.73
N LEU A 134 -21.69 34.84 -14.69
CA LEU A 134 -23.12 34.97 -14.94
C LEU A 134 -23.81 35.85 -13.90
N SER A 135 -23.54 35.62 -12.61
CA SER A 135 -24.10 36.43 -11.51
C SER A 135 -23.72 37.91 -11.64
N LYS A 136 -22.45 38.22 -11.93
CA LYS A 136 -21.98 39.59 -12.19
C LYS A 136 -22.71 40.22 -13.39
N LYS A 137 -22.93 39.47 -14.48
CA LYS A 137 -23.70 39.94 -15.64
C LYS A 137 -25.16 40.24 -15.28
N ILE A 138 -25.83 39.34 -14.55
CA ILE A 138 -27.23 39.51 -14.14
C ILE A 138 -27.37 40.74 -13.24
N ILE A 139 -26.52 40.89 -12.22
CA ILE A 139 -26.52 42.06 -11.34
C ILE A 139 -26.30 43.36 -12.13
N GLY A 140 -25.39 43.34 -13.12
CA GLY A 140 -25.16 44.45 -14.03
C GLY A 140 -26.41 44.82 -14.84
N CYS A 141 -27.12 43.84 -15.39
CA CYS A 141 -28.37 44.02 -16.12
C CYS A 141 -29.47 44.61 -15.23
N VAL A 142 -29.68 44.06 -14.04
CA VAL A 142 -30.67 44.56 -13.07
C VAL A 142 -30.38 46.01 -12.70
N LYS A 143 -29.11 46.35 -12.43
CA LYS A 143 -28.71 47.75 -12.15
C LYS A 143 -28.98 48.67 -13.35
N ARG A 144 -28.75 48.23 -14.59
CA ARG A 144 -29.08 49.02 -15.80
C ARG A 144 -30.57 49.24 -15.96
N VAL A 145 -31.39 48.21 -15.78
CA VAL A 145 -32.86 48.30 -15.86
C VAL A 145 -33.40 49.24 -14.79
N LYS A 146 -32.96 49.09 -13.53
CA LYS A 146 -33.36 49.99 -12.43
C LYS A 146 -33.01 51.46 -12.74
N ARG A 147 -31.81 51.73 -13.27
CA ARG A 147 -31.41 53.09 -13.69
C ARG A 147 -32.30 53.63 -14.82
N LYS A 148 -32.67 52.82 -15.81
CA LYS A 148 -33.59 53.22 -16.90
C LYS A 148 -34.97 53.58 -16.36
N ILE A 149 -35.55 52.75 -15.49
CA ILE A 149 -36.87 53.00 -14.88
C ILE A 149 -36.85 54.30 -14.06
N VAL A 150 -35.83 54.49 -13.21
CA VAL A 150 -35.70 55.72 -12.40
C VAL A 150 -35.58 56.97 -13.28
N ARG A 151 -34.83 56.91 -14.39
CA ARG A 151 -34.73 58.02 -15.36
C ARG A 151 -36.10 58.33 -15.99
N GLN A 152 -36.84 57.30 -16.42
CA GLN A 152 -38.18 57.47 -17.00
C GLN A 152 -39.19 58.07 -16.02
N ILE A 153 -39.14 57.69 -14.73
CA ILE A 153 -40.00 58.27 -13.70
C ILE A 153 -39.66 59.76 -13.47
N LYS A 154 -38.37 60.12 -13.43
CA LYS A 154 -37.94 61.51 -13.28
C LYS A 154 -38.37 62.39 -14.45
N THR A 155 -38.20 61.94 -15.70
CA THR A 155 -38.66 62.69 -16.88
C THR A 155 -40.18 62.84 -16.93
N LYS A 156 -40.95 61.79 -16.59
CA LYS A 156 -42.41 61.90 -16.47
C LYS A 156 -42.85 62.92 -15.40
N LYS A 157 -42.17 62.94 -14.24
CA LYS A 157 -42.48 63.90 -13.16
C LYS A 157 -42.15 65.35 -13.56
N ALA A 158 -41.01 65.57 -14.23
CA ALA A 158 -40.61 66.89 -14.72
C ALA A 158 -41.58 67.44 -15.78
N ASN A 159 -42.02 66.62 -16.74
CA ASN A 159 -42.98 67.02 -17.75
C ASN A 159 -44.37 67.34 -17.16
N LYS A 160 -44.79 66.63 -16.10
CA LYS A 160 -46.07 66.91 -15.40
C LYS A 160 -46.08 68.24 -14.64
N ILE A 161 -44.91 68.71 -14.18
CA ILE A 161 -44.77 70.01 -13.51
C ILE A 161 -44.80 71.15 -14.53
N LYS A 162 -44.12 70.99 -15.67
CA LYS A 162 -44.12 71.97 -16.77
C LYS A 162 -45.50 72.21 -17.39
N ASN A 163 -46.39 71.21 -17.43
CA ASN A 163 -47.74 71.37 -17.98
C ASN A 163 -48.75 71.97 -16.98
N LYS A 164 -48.34 72.26 -15.74
CA LYS A 164 -49.19 72.85 -14.69
C LYS A 164 -48.88 74.33 -14.41
N THR A 165 -47.77 74.84 -14.94
CA THR A 165 -47.35 76.25 -14.97
C THR A 165 -47.62 76.80 -16.35
#